data_AF-X1R5U0-F1
#
_entry.id   AF-X1R5U0-F1
#
_cell.length_a   1.000
_cell.length_b   1.000
_cell.length_c   1.000
_cell.angle_alpha   90.00
_cell.angle_beta   90.00
_cell.angle_gamma   90.00
#
_symmetry.space_group_name_H-M   'P 1'
#
loop_
_entity.id
_entity.type
_entity.pdbx_description
1 polymer ?
#
loop_
_entity_poly.entity_id
_entity_poly.type
_entity_poly.pdbx_seq_one_letter_code
_entity_poly.pdbx_strand_id
1 'polypeptide(L)'
;HLGYDDEKAKNMQDFTIKYYTTEDRDEIDDARELTKSEVLRGYREQILEESETRDLLHEIPYPDESIDLFIAIEDIRVEEAQVKGEIKYLEDAYTYGAITRATLIDKLGELDLPSLQNDNILRELDLKLWRKVAKPSKADFMDWLKRGFISREEFRNELRIDGFPDYYIDFYVRETVKK
;
A
#
# COMPACT_ATOMS: atom_id res chain seq x y z
N HIS A 1 -25.13 11.08 -16.97
CA HIS A 1 -24.52 10.33 -15.85
C HIS A 1 -25.54 9.27 -15.43
N LEU A 2 -25.24 8.00 -15.21
CA LEU A 2 -23.99 7.25 -15.05
C LEU A 2 -24.08 6.01 -15.96
N GLY A 3 -23.02 5.71 -16.68
CA GLY A 3 -22.83 4.44 -17.38
C GLY A 3 -21.49 3.87 -16.92
N TYR A 4 -21.56 2.72 -16.27
CA TYR A 4 -20.54 1.79 -15.72
C TYR A 4 -21.23 1.25 -14.46
N ASP A 5 -21.47 -0.05 -14.26
CA ASP A 5 -20.42 -1.01 -13.93
C ASP A 5 -21.02 -2.39 -13.57
N ASP A 6 -21.60 -3.12 -14.53
CA ASP A 6 -22.11 -4.49 -14.26
C ASP A 6 -21.52 -5.55 -15.23
N GLU A 7 -21.07 -5.17 -16.43
CA GLU A 7 -20.46 -6.12 -17.38
C GLU A 7 -18.99 -6.45 -17.07
N LYS A 8 -18.23 -5.52 -16.48
CA LYS A 8 -16.82 -5.77 -16.12
C LYS A 8 -16.67 -6.70 -14.92
N ALA A 9 -17.64 -6.71 -14.01
CA ALA A 9 -17.61 -7.58 -12.83
C ALA A 9 -17.90 -9.06 -13.17
N LYS A 10 -18.72 -9.32 -14.20
CA LYS A 10 -19.09 -10.69 -14.58
C LYS A 10 -17.96 -11.44 -15.31
N ASN A 11 -17.11 -10.73 -16.05
CA ASN A 11 -16.00 -11.32 -16.80
C ASN A 11 -14.78 -11.73 -15.94
N MET A 12 -14.78 -11.41 -14.64
CA MET A 12 -13.76 -11.90 -13.69
C MET A 12 -14.16 -13.21 -13.00
N GLN A 13 -15.45 -13.58 -12.99
CA GLN A 13 -15.94 -14.71 -12.18
C GLN A 13 -15.84 -16.07 -12.88
N ASP A 14 -15.81 -16.11 -14.21
CA ASP A 14 -15.63 -17.36 -14.98
C ASP A 14 -14.17 -17.82 -15.08
N PHE A 15 -13.23 -17.10 -14.46
CA PHE A 15 -11.79 -17.42 -14.49
C PHE A 15 -11.40 -18.67 -13.66
N THR A 16 -12.33 -19.32 -12.96
CA THR A 16 -11.99 -20.35 -11.95
C THR A 16 -12.51 -21.77 -12.24
N ILE A 17 -13.35 -22.02 -13.25
CA ILE A 17 -13.95 -23.36 -13.40
C ILE A 17 -13.48 -24.06 -14.67
N LYS A 18 -12.46 -24.91 -14.49
CA LYS A 18 -12.43 -26.34 -14.90
C LYS A 18 -11.08 -26.76 -15.50
N TYR A 19 -10.07 -26.70 -14.65
CA TYR A 19 -8.86 -27.50 -14.83
C TYR A 19 -9.17 -28.97 -14.48
N TYR A 20 -8.68 -29.88 -15.35
CA TYR A 20 -8.51 -31.33 -15.19
C TYR A 20 -9.74 -32.24 -15.36
N THR A 21 -9.87 -32.81 -16.55
CA THR A 21 -9.86 -34.29 -16.72
C THR A 21 -9.17 -34.62 -18.04
N THR A 22 -8.11 -35.40 -17.93
CA THR A 22 -7.32 -36.00 -19.00
C THR A 22 -8.20 -36.89 -19.88
N GLU A 23 -8.43 -36.53 -21.15
CA GLU A 23 -8.64 -37.50 -22.26
C GLU A 23 -8.84 -36.88 -23.66
N ASP A 24 -8.94 -35.55 -23.82
CA ASP A 24 -9.10 -34.94 -25.16
C ASP A 24 -7.80 -34.29 -25.66
N ARG A 25 -6.82 -35.13 -25.99
CA ARG A 25 -5.49 -34.71 -26.52
C ARG A 25 -5.50 -34.28 -27.99
N ASP A 26 -6.64 -34.33 -28.67
CA ASP A 26 -6.75 -34.07 -30.11
C ASP A 26 -7.55 -32.78 -30.46
N GLU A 27 -7.96 -31.97 -29.47
CA GLU A 27 -8.63 -30.66 -29.65
C GLU A 27 -7.84 -29.49 -29.04
N ILE A 28 -6.52 -29.64 -28.83
CA ILE A 28 -5.62 -28.64 -28.21
C ILE A 28 -4.85 -27.84 -29.29
N ASP A 29 -5.47 -27.56 -30.43
CA ASP A 29 -4.85 -26.72 -31.47
C ASP A 29 -5.39 -25.28 -31.48
N ASP A 30 -6.39 -24.98 -30.63
CA ASP A 30 -6.80 -23.62 -30.25
C ASP A 30 -6.23 -23.26 -28.87
N ALA A 31 -4.91 -23.51 -28.69
CA ALA A 31 -4.17 -23.03 -27.54
C ALA A 31 -4.37 -21.50 -27.44
N ARG A 32 -5.00 -21.03 -26.35
CA ARG A 32 -5.27 -19.60 -26.10
C ARG A 32 -4.04 -18.78 -26.45
N GLU A 33 -4.09 -18.03 -27.55
CA GLU A 33 -3.06 -17.08 -27.93
C GLU A 33 -2.83 -16.14 -26.73
N LEU A 34 -1.61 -16.13 -26.19
CA LEU A 34 -1.27 -15.27 -25.07
C LEU A 34 -1.47 -13.82 -25.51
N THR A 35 -2.21 -13.05 -24.72
CA THR A 35 -2.35 -11.63 -25.00
C THR A 35 -1.06 -10.90 -24.65
N LYS A 36 -0.78 -9.78 -25.34
CA LYS A 36 0.34 -8.88 -24.98
C LYS A 36 0.41 -8.61 -23.48
N SER A 37 -0.73 -8.35 -22.85
CA SER A 37 -0.83 -8.01 -21.42
C SER A 37 -0.44 -9.18 -20.51
N GLU A 38 -0.71 -10.42 -20.91
CA GLU A 38 -0.33 -11.62 -20.16
C GLU A 38 1.17 -11.89 -20.27
N VAL A 39 1.74 -11.75 -21.48
CA VAL A 39 3.18 -11.89 -21.72
C VAL A 39 3.96 -10.83 -20.91
N LEU A 40 3.58 -9.55 -21.03
CA LEU A 40 4.22 -8.47 -20.27
C LEU A 40 4.03 -8.60 -18.75
N ARG A 41 2.90 -9.17 -18.29
CA ARG A 41 2.73 -9.49 -16.86
C ARG A 41 3.68 -10.59 -16.44
N GLY A 42 3.81 -11.68 -17.23
CA GLY A 42 4.75 -12.76 -16.95
C GLY A 42 6.19 -12.26 -16.85
N TYR A 43 6.58 -11.35 -17.74
CA TYR A 43 7.87 -10.68 -17.70
C TYR A 43 8.06 -9.84 -16.42
N ARG A 44 7.11 -8.94 -16.12
CA ARG A 44 7.15 -8.09 -14.91
C ARG A 44 7.17 -8.91 -13.60
N GLU A 45 6.52 -10.07 -13.60
CA GLU A 45 6.50 -10.98 -12.45
C GLU A 45 7.73 -11.91 -12.41
N GLN A 46 8.69 -11.73 -13.32
CA GLN A 46 9.92 -12.53 -13.46
C GLN A 46 9.65 -14.03 -13.68
N ILE A 47 8.49 -14.34 -14.27
CA ILE A 47 8.11 -15.69 -14.68
C ILE A 47 8.71 -16.01 -16.06
N LEU A 48 8.83 -15.00 -16.91
CA LEU A 48 9.42 -15.09 -18.25
C LEU A 48 10.74 -14.30 -18.29
N GLU A 49 11.73 -14.83 -19.01
CA GLU A 49 12.96 -14.11 -19.33
C GLU A 49 12.73 -13.12 -20.49
N GLU A 50 13.63 -12.15 -20.65
CA GLU A 50 13.51 -11.14 -21.71
C GLU A 50 13.45 -11.78 -23.11
N SER A 51 14.33 -12.75 -23.39
CA SER A 51 14.35 -13.43 -24.69
C SER A 51 13.05 -14.18 -24.98
N GLU A 52 12.52 -14.89 -23.98
CA GLU A 52 11.23 -15.62 -24.11
C GLU A 52 10.06 -14.65 -24.31
N THR A 53 10.10 -13.51 -23.60
CA THR A 53 9.11 -12.44 -23.74
C THR A 53 9.14 -11.84 -25.13
N ARG A 54 10.33 -11.60 -25.70
CA ARG A 54 10.50 -11.10 -27.07
C ARG A 54 9.93 -12.08 -28.09
N ASP A 55 10.28 -13.36 -27.98
CA ASP A 55 9.80 -14.40 -28.88
C ASP A 55 8.26 -14.45 -28.90
N LEU A 56 7.64 -14.48 -27.71
CA LEU A 56 6.17 -14.46 -27.57
C LEU A 56 5.53 -13.16 -28.09
N LEU A 57 6.21 -12.02 -27.95
CA LEU A 57 5.71 -10.75 -28.46
C LEU A 57 5.88 -10.59 -29.97
N HIS A 58 6.81 -11.30 -30.62
CA HIS A 58 6.96 -11.36 -32.08
C HIS A 58 5.91 -12.25 -32.75
N GLU A 59 5.37 -13.24 -32.05
CA GLU A 59 4.22 -14.03 -32.51
C GLU A 59 2.97 -13.15 -32.65
N ILE A 60 2.89 -12.08 -31.85
CA ILE A 60 1.92 -11.00 -32.02
C ILE A 60 2.54 -10.00 -33.02
N PRO A 61 1.82 -9.49 -34.03
CA PRO A 61 2.41 -8.66 -35.10
C PRO A 61 2.76 -7.23 -34.64
N TYR A 62 3.63 -7.10 -33.64
CA TYR A 62 4.23 -5.86 -33.18
C TYR A 62 5.58 -5.65 -33.87
N PRO A 63 5.90 -4.40 -34.24
CA PRO A 63 7.24 -4.08 -34.73
C PRO A 63 8.26 -4.17 -33.59
N ASP A 64 9.50 -4.53 -33.92
CA ASP A 64 10.62 -4.71 -32.97
C ASP A 64 10.79 -3.49 -32.05
N GLU A 65 10.67 -2.27 -32.60
CA GLU A 65 10.75 -1.01 -31.84
C GLU A 65 9.68 -0.90 -30.74
N SER A 66 8.50 -1.47 -30.96
CA SER A 66 7.43 -1.51 -29.94
C SER A 66 7.70 -2.55 -28.87
N ILE A 67 8.29 -3.69 -29.24
CA ILE A 67 8.69 -4.74 -28.30
C ILE A 67 9.78 -4.22 -27.36
N ASP A 68 10.79 -3.55 -27.91
CA ASP A 68 11.84 -2.88 -27.14
C ASP A 68 11.26 -1.88 -26.14
N LEU A 69 10.32 -1.05 -26.59
CA LEU A 69 9.66 -0.08 -25.71
C LEU A 69 8.84 -0.77 -24.62
N PHE A 70 8.12 -1.85 -24.93
CA PHE A 70 7.34 -2.57 -23.91
C PHE A 70 8.24 -3.18 -22.84
N ILE A 71 9.34 -3.81 -23.23
CA ILE A 71 10.31 -4.40 -22.29
C ILE A 71 10.91 -3.30 -21.41
N ALA A 72 11.38 -2.20 -21.99
CA ALA A 72 11.94 -1.08 -21.23
C ALA A 72 10.94 -0.49 -20.23
N ILE A 73 9.65 -0.40 -20.58
CA ILE A 73 8.60 0.06 -19.66
C ILE A 73 8.41 -0.93 -18.51
N GLU A 74 8.39 -2.23 -18.79
CA GLU A 74 8.24 -3.23 -17.74
C GLU A 74 9.48 -3.31 -16.84
N ASP A 75 10.69 -3.12 -17.36
CA ASP A 75 11.92 -3.03 -16.56
C ASP A 75 11.84 -1.90 -15.54
N ILE A 76 11.43 -0.71 -15.99
CA ILE A 76 11.20 0.44 -15.10
C ILE A 76 10.16 0.08 -14.02
N ARG A 77 9.09 -0.63 -14.39
CA ARG A 77 8.06 -1.04 -13.42
C ARG A 77 8.56 -2.07 -12.41
N VAL A 78 9.42 -2.99 -12.83
CA VAL A 78 10.07 -3.96 -11.93
C VAL A 78 10.95 -3.23 -10.93
N GLU A 79 11.78 -2.29 -11.40
CA GLU A 79 12.64 -1.47 -10.55
C GLU A 79 11.82 -0.61 -9.57
N GLU A 80 10.80 0.10 -10.06
CA GLU A 80 9.88 0.88 -9.21
C GLU A 80 9.21 0.02 -8.13
N ALA A 81 8.80 -1.20 -8.47
CA ALA A 81 8.18 -2.13 -7.53
C ALA A 81 9.16 -2.63 -6.46
N GLN A 82 10.41 -2.90 -6.84
CA GLN A 82 11.48 -3.30 -5.92
C GLN A 82 11.79 -2.18 -4.94
N VAL A 83 12.07 -0.97 -5.44
CA VAL A 83 12.32 0.22 -4.62
C VAL A 83 11.17 0.47 -3.65
N LYS A 84 9.91 0.39 -4.13
CA LYS A 84 8.73 0.55 -3.28
C LYS A 84 8.63 -0.52 -2.19
N GLY A 85 9.01 -1.76 -2.52
CA GLY A 85 9.10 -2.86 -1.56
C GLY A 85 10.13 -2.58 -0.46
N GLU A 86 11.31 -2.10 -0.84
CA GLU A 86 12.38 -1.74 0.09
C GLU A 86 12.00 -0.57 0.99
N ILE A 87 11.41 0.50 0.43
CA ILE A 87 10.87 1.62 1.22
C ILE A 87 9.89 1.09 2.26
N LYS A 88 8.92 0.27 1.86
CA LYS A 88 7.92 -0.29 2.78
C LYS A 88 8.56 -1.13 3.89
N TYR A 89 9.55 -1.95 3.55
CA TYR A 89 10.30 -2.72 4.53
C TYR A 89 11.00 -1.81 5.56
N LEU A 90 11.67 -0.75 5.10
CA LEU A 90 12.33 0.23 5.96
C LEU A 90 11.33 1.00 6.83
N GLU A 91 10.19 1.40 6.28
CA GLU A 91 9.10 2.05 7.01
C GLU A 91 8.60 1.18 8.16
N ASP A 92 8.34 -0.09 7.89
CA ASP A 92 7.85 -1.04 8.87
C ASP A 92 8.92 -1.32 9.93
N ALA A 93 10.17 -1.56 9.53
CA ALA A 93 11.29 -1.74 10.44
C ALA A 93 11.46 -0.54 11.39
N TYR A 94 11.36 0.69 10.88
CA TYR A 94 11.41 1.89 11.72
C TYR A 94 10.19 1.98 12.64
N THR A 95 8.99 1.70 12.11
CA THR A 95 7.74 1.76 12.87
C THR A 95 7.70 0.76 14.02
N TYR A 96 8.31 -0.41 13.85
CA TYR A 96 8.45 -1.44 14.90
C TYR A 96 9.69 -1.24 15.78
N GLY A 97 10.47 -0.18 15.56
CA GLY A 97 11.65 0.15 16.35
C GLY A 97 12.86 -0.76 16.10
N ALA A 98 12.86 -1.54 15.02
CA ALA A 98 13.98 -2.40 14.63
C ALA A 98 15.18 -1.59 14.09
N ILE A 99 14.93 -0.39 13.54
CA ILE A 99 15.96 0.55 13.09
C ILE A 99 15.73 1.94 13.68
N THR A 100 16.80 2.73 13.76
CA THR A 100 16.73 4.12 14.22
C THR A 100 16.42 5.08 13.07
N ARG A 101 16.03 6.32 13.39
CA ARG A 101 15.82 7.37 12.37
C ARG A 101 17.07 7.67 11.55
N ALA A 102 18.26 7.63 12.18
CA ALA A 102 19.52 7.82 11.46
C ALA A 102 19.74 6.69 10.45
N THR A 103 19.58 5.44 10.88
CA THR A 103 19.69 4.26 10.02
C THR A 103 18.68 4.29 8.86
N LEU A 104 17.45 4.74 9.11
CA LEU A 104 16.43 4.90 8.07
C LEU A 104 16.86 5.92 7.01
N ILE A 105 17.37 7.08 7.42
CA ILE A 105 17.82 8.14 6.49
C ILE A 105 18.99 7.64 5.65
N ASP A 106 19.97 7.00 6.28
CA ASP A 106 21.14 6.44 5.57
C ASP A 106 20.68 5.42 4.52
N LYS A 107 19.77 4.51 4.89
CA LYS A 107 19.24 3.48 3.99
C LYS A 107 18.38 4.05 2.86
N LEU A 108 17.56 5.06 3.11
CA LEU A 108 16.81 5.76 2.04
C LEU A 108 17.75 6.52 1.10
N GLY A 109 18.87 7.03 1.61
CA GLY A 109 19.91 7.68 0.80
C GLY A 109 20.64 6.71 -0.15
N GLU A 110 20.72 5.42 0.19
CA GLU A 110 21.31 4.38 -0.66
C GLU A 110 20.41 4.04 -1.88
N LEU A 111 19.12 4.39 -1.85
CA LEU A 111 18.15 4.07 -2.92
C LEU A 111 18.20 5.03 -4.13
N ASP A 112 19.14 5.98 -4.14
CA ASP A 112 19.34 7.02 -5.18
C ASP A 112 18.06 7.79 -5.57
N LEU A 113 17.14 7.96 -4.61
CA LEU A 113 15.88 8.66 -4.83
C LEU A 113 16.09 10.17 -4.88
N PRO A 114 15.29 10.90 -5.68
CA PRO A 114 15.26 12.36 -5.63
C PRO A 114 15.01 12.87 -4.21
N SER A 115 15.75 13.89 -3.77
CA SER A 115 15.66 14.40 -2.39
C SER A 115 14.24 14.75 -1.94
N LEU A 116 13.42 15.28 -2.86
CA LEU A 116 12.01 15.58 -2.59
C LEU A 116 11.19 14.33 -2.24
N GLN A 117 11.49 13.17 -2.85
CA GLN A 117 10.82 11.92 -2.52
C GLN A 117 11.21 11.45 -1.12
N ASN A 118 12.49 11.51 -0.76
CA ASN A 118 12.97 11.17 0.59
C ASN A 118 12.31 12.03 1.66
N ASP A 119 12.20 13.35 1.44
CA ASP A 119 11.53 14.26 2.36
C ASP A 119 10.04 13.94 2.52
N ASN A 120 9.38 13.52 1.44
CA ASN A 120 7.97 13.13 1.48
C ASN A 120 7.78 11.84 2.27
N ILE A 121 8.61 10.82 2.05
CA ILE A 121 8.57 9.54 2.80
C ILE A 121 8.76 9.80 4.29
N LEU A 122 9.77 10.58 4.67
CA LEU A 122 10.03 10.91 6.08
C LEU A 122 8.87 11.66 6.72
N ARG A 123 8.26 12.62 6.00
CA ARG A 123 7.08 13.34 6.48
C ARG A 123 5.87 12.42 6.67
N GLU A 124 5.61 11.53 5.72
CA GLU A 124 4.50 10.57 5.81
C GLU A 124 4.68 9.61 6.99
N LEU A 125 5.91 9.13 7.20
CA LEU A 125 6.29 8.32 8.35
C LEU A 125 6.08 9.05 9.68
N ASP A 126 6.54 10.30 9.78
CA ASP A 126 6.33 11.10 10.99
C ASP A 126 4.82 11.25 11.27
N LEU A 127 4.00 11.53 10.25
CA LEU A 127 2.53 11.58 10.38
C LEU A 127 1.89 10.24 10.76
N LYS A 128 2.43 9.12 10.27
CA LYS A 128 1.98 7.75 10.59
C LYS A 128 2.31 7.40 12.04
N LEU A 129 3.51 7.77 12.51
CA LEU A 129 3.93 7.57 13.89
C LEU A 129 3.17 8.45 14.87
N TRP A 130 2.97 9.73 14.56
CA TRP A 130 2.13 10.62 15.37
C TRP A 130 0.71 10.07 15.55
N ARG A 131 0.14 9.45 14.51
CA ARG A 131 -1.16 8.75 14.59
C ARG A 131 -1.10 7.44 15.40
N LYS A 132 0.06 6.78 15.45
CA LYS A 132 0.29 5.53 16.20
C LYS A 132 0.72 5.73 17.65
N VAL A 133 1.25 6.89 18.05
CA VAL A 133 1.46 7.21 19.46
C VAL A 133 0.10 7.05 20.12
N ALA A 134 -0.04 6.02 20.95
CA ALA A 134 -1.29 5.66 21.59
C ALA A 134 -1.78 6.85 22.41
N LYS A 135 -2.63 7.68 21.81
CA LYS A 135 -3.26 8.75 22.54
C LYS A 135 -4.25 8.06 23.49
N PRO A 136 -4.13 8.31 24.80
CA PRO A 136 -5.09 7.81 25.77
C PRO A 136 -6.50 8.16 25.30
N SER A 137 -7.44 7.23 25.41
CA SER A 137 -8.82 7.48 25.00
C SER A 137 -9.46 8.50 25.96
N LYS A 138 -10.61 9.07 25.55
CA LYS A 138 -11.47 9.83 26.47
C LYS A 138 -11.74 9.07 27.78
N ALA A 139 -11.88 7.74 27.72
CA ALA A 139 -12.12 6.92 28.90
C ALA A 139 -10.89 6.87 29.81
N ASP A 140 -9.69 6.75 29.25
CA ASP A 140 -8.42 6.80 30.00
C ASP A 140 -8.25 8.16 30.70
N PHE A 141 -8.47 9.26 29.97
CA PHE A 141 -8.43 10.60 30.54
C PHE A 141 -9.50 10.82 31.63
N MET A 142 -10.71 10.27 31.46
CA MET A 142 -11.77 10.33 32.48
C MET A 142 -11.37 9.57 33.75
N ASP A 143 -10.77 8.40 33.60
CA ASP A 143 -10.28 7.62 34.73
C ASP A 143 -9.12 8.30 35.44
N TRP A 144 -8.19 8.92 34.70
CA TRP A 144 -7.10 9.71 35.27
C TRP A 144 -7.60 10.95 36.01
N LEU A 145 -8.61 11.64 35.48
CA LEU A 145 -9.25 12.76 36.15
C LEU A 145 -9.93 12.33 37.46
N LYS A 146 -10.68 11.21 37.44
CA LYS A 146 -11.33 10.63 38.63
C LYS A 146 -10.32 10.18 39.69
N ARG A 147 -9.16 9.69 39.26
CA ARG A 147 -8.06 9.26 40.14
C ARG A 147 -7.16 10.41 40.59
N GLY A 148 -7.35 11.61 40.03
CA GLY A 148 -6.56 12.80 40.35
C GLY A 148 -5.14 12.78 39.77
N PHE A 149 -4.87 11.95 38.76
CA PHE A 149 -3.57 11.94 38.06
C PHE A 149 -3.39 13.13 37.13
N ILE A 150 -4.50 13.72 36.69
CA ILE A 150 -4.53 14.94 35.88
C ILE A 150 -5.56 15.90 36.47
N SER A 151 -5.32 17.19 36.28
CA SER A 151 -6.23 18.28 36.63
C SER A 151 -7.38 18.40 35.62
N ARG A 152 -8.42 19.15 36.01
CA ARG A 152 -9.53 19.51 35.13
C ARG A 152 -9.09 20.36 33.93
N GLU A 153 -7.99 21.09 34.07
CA GLU A 153 -7.44 21.93 33.01
C GLU A 153 -6.69 21.08 31.98
N GLU A 154 -5.84 20.16 32.44
CA GLU A 154 -5.17 19.18 31.59
C GLU A 154 -6.18 18.31 30.83
N PHE A 155 -7.21 17.81 31.51
CA PHE A 155 -8.30 17.06 30.88
C PHE A 155 -9.02 17.86 29.76
N ARG A 156 -9.29 19.15 30.00
CA ARG A 156 -9.93 20.03 29.01
C ARG A 156 -9.05 20.24 27.79
N ASN A 157 -7.76 20.48 28.02
CA ASN A 157 -6.81 20.75 26.94
C ASN A 157 -6.63 19.52 26.04
N GLU A 158 -6.52 18.32 26.63
CA GLU A 158 -6.38 17.07 25.86
C GLU A 158 -7.59 16.77 24.97
N LEU A 159 -8.80 16.99 25.50
CA LEU A 159 -10.03 16.78 24.74
C LEU A 159 -10.27 17.85 23.66
N ARG A 160 -9.81 19.09 23.87
CA ARG A 160 -9.79 20.11 22.82
C ARG A 160 -8.86 19.73 21.68
N ILE A 161 -7.69 19.18 22.00
CA ILE A 161 -6.74 18.67 21.00
C ILE A 161 -7.37 17.53 20.19
N ASP A 162 -8.22 16.70 20.83
CA ASP A 162 -9.03 15.67 20.16
C ASP A 162 -10.25 16.22 19.39
N GLY A 163 -10.45 17.53 19.36
CA GLY A 163 -11.52 18.18 18.62
C GLY A 163 -12.89 18.12 19.31
N PHE A 164 -12.97 17.81 20.60
CA PHE A 164 -14.23 17.88 21.34
C PHE A 164 -14.66 19.33 21.55
N PRO A 165 -15.93 19.68 21.27
CA PRO A 165 -16.49 20.97 21.63
C PRO A 165 -16.50 21.22 23.14
N ASP A 166 -16.14 22.43 23.57
CA ASP A 166 -16.04 22.84 24.99
C ASP A 166 -17.26 22.47 25.83
N TYR A 167 -18.47 22.58 25.27
CA TYR A 167 -19.70 22.26 25.99
C TYR A 167 -19.82 20.77 26.36
N TYR A 168 -19.31 19.85 25.51
CA TYR A 168 -19.28 18.42 25.84
C TYR A 168 -18.21 18.12 26.88
N ILE A 169 -17.07 18.80 26.81
CA ILE A 169 -15.99 18.65 27.79
C ILE A 169 -16.48 19.02 29.19
N ASP A 170 -17.27 20.09 29.31
CA ASP A 170 -17.86 20.49 30.59
C ASP A 170 -18.86 19.46 31.16
N PHE A 171 -19.60 18.74 30.31
CA PHE A 171 -20.44 17.63 30.79
C PHE A 171 -19.60 16.51 31.40
N TYR A 172 -18.50 16.12 30.75
CA TYR A 172 -17.57 15.11 31.27
C TYR A 172 -16.92 15.54 32.59
N VAL A 173 -16.49 16.80 32.68
CA VAL A 173 -15.92 17.33 33.94
C VAL A 173 -16.97 17.29 35.06
N ARG A 174 -18.23 17.67 34.80
CA ARG A 174 -19.31 17.60 35.80
C ARG A 174 -19.63 16.16 36.23
N GLU A 175 -19.56 15.21 35.32
CA GLU A 175 -19.77 13.78 35.60
C GLU A 175 -18.76 13.27 36.65
N THR A 176 -17.51 13.74 36.61
CA THR A 176 -16.47 13.33 37.58
C THR A 176 -16.66 13.89 38.99
N VAL A 177 -17.49 14.93 39.18
CA VAL A 177 -17.77 15.54 40.50
C VAL A 177 -18.89 14.82 41.26
N LYS A 178 -19.68 13.98 40.59
CA LYS A 178 -20.73 13.18 41.25
C LYS A 178 -20.13 11.90 41.88
N LYS A 179 -19.49 12.04 43.03
CA LYS A 179 -19.30 10.98 44.02
C LYS A 179 -19.36 11.56 45.43
#